data_AF-A0A914S8L9-F1
#
_entry.id   AF-A0A914S8L9-F1
#
_cell.length_a   1.000
_cell.length_b   1.000
_cell.length_c   1.000
_cell.angle_alpha   90.00
_cell.angle_beta   90.00
_cell.angle_gamma   90.00
#
_symmetry.space_group_name_H-M   'P 1'
#
loop_
_entity.id
_entity.type
_entity.pdbx_description
1 polymer ?
#
loop_
_entity_poly.entity_id
_entity_poly.type
_entity_poly.pdbx_seq_one_letter_code
_entity_poly.pdbx_strand_id
1 'polypeptide(L)'
;NAISETLIEDLKRENARNSVNGKREASSQSNGPGQSYSESEIGAEKTWIHEIFQGTLTNETRCLNCETISSKDEDFLDLSVDVQPNVSITYCLRDFSNMETLCGDQKYYCENCCSKQEAQKRMRIKKLPRLLALHLKRFKYMEHLNRHTKLSYRVLFPMELRLFNVVGFPKTR
;
A
#
# COMPACT_ATOMS: atom_id res chain seq x y z
N ASN A 1 -5.25 -0.41 -9.35
CA ASN A 1 -3.82 -0.79 -9.24
C ASN A 1 -3.08 -0.80 -10.57
N ALA A 2 -3.72 -0.47 -11.70
CA ALA A 2 -3.02 -0.34 -12.98
C ALA A 2 -1.90 0.72 -12.99
N ILE A 3 -2.01 1.82 -12.22
CA ILE A 3 -1.00 2.89 -12.22
C ILE A 3 0.31 2.43 -11.57
N SER A 4 0.24 1.72 -10.44
CA SER A 4 1.44 1.17 -9.79
C SER A 4 2.05 0.05 -10.64
N GLU A 5 1.22 -0.80 -11.24
CA GLU A 5 1.68 -1.82 -12.19
C GLU A 5 2.36 -1.20 -13.41
N THR A 6 1.79 -0.14 -14.02
CA THR A 6 2.42 0.55 -15.16
C THR A 6 3.73 1.23 -14.77
N LEU A 7 3.82 1.84 -13.60
CA LEU A 7 5.07 2.46 -13.12
C LEU A 7 6.15 1.41 -12.84
N ILE A 8 5.77 0.26 -12.30
CA ILE A 8 6.67 -0.88 -12.06
C ILE A 8 7.12 -1.49 -13.39
N GLU A 9 6.23 -1.61 -14.38
CA GLU A 9 6.55 -2.11 -15.72
C GLU A 9 7.48 -1.15 -16.48
N ASP A 10 7.22 0.15 -16.42
CA ASP A 10 8.05 1.17 -17.04
C ASP A 10 9.47 1.20 -16.41
N LEU A 11 9.55 1.03 -15.09
CA LEU A 11 10.82 0.85 -14.37
C LEU A 11 11.59 -0.41 -14.78
N LYS A 12 10.91 -1.56 -14.89
CA LYS A 12 11.53 -2.80 -15.36
C LYS A 12 12.09 -2.61 -16.78
N ARG A 13 11.37 -1.86 -17.62
CA ARG A 13 11.78 -1.53 -18.99
C ARG A 13 13.00 -0.60 -19.03
N GLU A 14 13.12 0.34 -18.10
CA GLU A 14 14.25 1.25 -17.99
C GLU A 14 15.52 0.56 -17.44
N ASN A 15 15.37 -0.29 -16.42
CA ASN A 15 16.48 -1.10 -15.91
C ASN A 15 17.01 -2.11 -16.95
N ALA A 16 16.13 -2.69 -17.76
CA ALA A 16 16.53 -3.55 -18.88
C ALA A 16 17.37 -2.78 -19.92
N ARG A 17 17.07 -1.50 -20.17
CA ARG A 17 17.85 -0.63 -21.08
C ARG A 17 19.23 -0.31 -20.51
N ASN A 18 19.33 -0.06 -19.20
CA ASN A 18 20.62 0.22 -18.55
C ASN A 18 21.55 -1.00 -18.48
N SER A 19 21.00 -2.22 -18.42
CA SER A 19 21.78 -3.47 -18.45
C SER A 19 22.50 -3.71 -19.80
N VAL A 20 21.97 -3.16 -20.90
CA VAL A 20 22.58 -3.30 -22.24
C VAL A 20 23.77 -2.36 -22.44
N ASN A 21 23.83 -1.23 -21.73
CA ASN A 21 24.90 -0.24 -21.88
C ASN A 21 26.12 -0.49 -20.97
N GLY A 22 26.10 -1.52 -20.11
CA GLY A 22 27.12 -1.76 -19.07
C GLY A 22 28.17 -2.86 -19.35
N LYS A 23 28.24 -3.46 -20.53
CA LYS A 23 29.20 -4.55 -20.82
C LYS A 23 30.24 -4.18 -21.87
N ARG A 24 31.36 -3.60 -21.45
CA ARG A 24 32.67 -3.80 -22.09
C ARG A 24 33.75 -4.04 -21.02
N GLU A 25 34.48 -5.15 -21.23
CA GLU A 25 35.75 -5.59 -20.61
C GLU A 25 35.67 -6.16 -19.18
N ALA A 26 36.22 -7.34 -18.82
CA ALA A 26 36.91 -8.43 -19.52
C ALA A 26 37.00 -9.69 -18.60
N SER A 27 37.09 -10.90 -19.20
CA SER A 27 37.83 -12.15 -18.80
C SER A 27 37.80 -12.66 -17.33
N SER A 28 37.70 -13.95 -16.94
CA SER A 28 37.75 -15.29 -17.59
C SER A 28 37.70 -16.39 -16.49
N GLN A 29 36.98 -17.53 -16.73
CA GLN A 29 37.17 -18.91 -16.15
C GLN A 29 36.97 -19.10 -14.61
N SER A 30 36.44 -20.19 -13.99
CA SER A 30 35.94 -21.53 -14.36
C SER A 30 35.23 -22.20 -13.14
N ASN A 31 34.20 -23.03 -13.41
CA ASN A 31 33.66 -24.27 -12.76
C ASN A 31 33.62 -24.53 -11.23
N GLY A 32 32.44 -24.97 -10.74
CA GLY A 32 32.25 -25.81 -9.53
C GLY A 32 30.77 -25.93 -9.08
N PRO A 33 30.22 -27.11 -8.71
CA PRO A 33 28.78 -27.34 -8.55
C PRO A 33 28.27 -27.28 -7.10
N GLY A 34 26.99 -26.90 -6.93
CA GLY A 34 26.16 -27.25 -5.79
C GLY A 34 26.35 -26.43 -4.51
N GLN A 35 25.63 -25.31 -4.41
CA GLN A 35 25.23 -24.76 -3.12
C GLN A 35 23.73 -24.44 -3.15
N SER A 36 23.02 -25.07 -2.22
CA SER A 36 21.70 -24.66 -1.75
C SER A 36 21.74 -23.16 -1.45
N TYR A 37 21.11 -22.36 -2.30
CA TYR A 37 20.92 -20.94 -2.03
C TYR A 37 19.98 -20.83 -0.84
N SER A 38 20.55 -20.59 0.34
CA SER A 38 19.84 -19.89 1.39
C SER A 38 19.31 -18.60 0.76
N GLU A 39 17.99 -18.48 0.69
CA GLU A 39 17.26 -17.30 0.27
C GLU A 39 17.52 -16.21 1.32
N SER A 40 18.74 -15.70 1.28
CA SER A 40 19.16 -14.50 1.97
C SER A 40 18.36 -13.38 1.34
N GLU A 41 17.68 -12.62 2.19
CA GLU A 41 17.03 -11.37 1.82
C GLU A 41 18.07 -10.46 1.17
N ILE A 42 18.21 -10.55 -0.16
CA ILE A 42 18.87 -9.54 -0.96
C ILE A 42 17.96 -8.33 -0.81
N GLY A 43 18.28 -7.46 0.14
CA GLY A 43 17.60 -6.20 0.34
C GLY A 43 17.54 -5.50 -1.02
N ALA A 44 16.35 -5.49 -1.63
CA ALA A 44 16.18 -4.93 -2.94
C ALA A 44 16.63 -3.46 -2.87
N GLU A 45 17.65 -3.12 -3.66
CA GLU A 45 18.18 -1.77 -3.72
C GLU A 45 17.05 -0.77 -4.00
N LYS A 46 16.91 0.23 -3.14
CA LYS A 46 15.84 1.22 -3.26
C LYS A 46 16.12 2.11 -4.47
N THR A 47 15.22 2.05 -5.44
CA THR A 47 15.26 2.96 -6.59
C THR A 47 14.82 4.37 -6.19
N TRP A 48 15.12 5.37 -7.03
CA TRP A 48 14.65 6.75 -6.84
C TRP A 48 13.11 6.85 -6.69
N ILE A 49 12.35 5.91 -7.27
CA ILE A 49 10.89 5.85 -7.08
C ILE A 49 10.54 5.52 -5.63
N HIS A 50 11.27 4.60 -4.99
CA HIS A 50 11.08 4.31 -3.58
C HIS A 50 11.52 5.50 -2.72
N GLU A 51 12.53 6.27 -3.13
CA GLU A 51 12.93 7.47 -2.39
C GLU A 51 11.88 8.59 -2.41
N ILE A 52 11.15 8.72 -3.51
CA ILE A 52 10.17 9.80 -3.72
C ILE A 52 8.77 9.39 -3.25
N PHE A 53 8.29 8.23 -3.70
CA PHE A 53 6.88 7.83 -3.57
C PHE A 53 6.63 6.80 -2.47
N GLN A 54 7.67 6.16 -1.91
CA GLN A 54 7.46 5.15 -0.87
C GLN A 54 7.05 5.79 0.46
N GLY A 55 5.84 5.46 0.91
CA GLY A 55 5.45 5.56 2.30
C GLY A 55 5.29 4.17 2.92
N THR A 56 4.94 4.15 4.20
CA THR A 56 4.65 2.91 4.93
C THR A 56 3.31 3.06 5.64
N LEU A 57 2.44 2.08 5.49
CA LEU A 57 1.20 1.92 6.25
C LEU A 57 1.43 0.92 7.40
N THR A 58 0.70 1.09 8.49
CA THR A 58 0.53 0.09 9.53
C THR A 58 -0.92 -0.37 9.53
N ASN A 59 -1.12 -1.67 9.34
CA ASN A 59 -2.40 -2.36 9.45
C ASN A 59 -2.53 -2.91 10.86
N GLU A 60 -3.41 -2.33 11.67
CA GLU A 60 -3.68 -2.78 13.04
C GLU A 60 -4.98 -3.59 13.06
N THR A 61 -4.97 -4.76 13.70
CA THR A 61 -6.15 -5.60 13.91
C THR A 61 -6.27 -5.97 15.38
N ARG A 62 -7.38 -5.60 16.02
CA ARG A 62 -7.72 -5.95 17.41
C ARG A 62 -8.80 -7.03 17.41
N CYS A 63 -8.50 -8.21 17.96
CA CYS A 63 -9.50 -9.24 18.20
C CYS A 63 -10.52 -8.75 19.24
N LEU A 64 -11.82 -8.91 19.00
CA LEU A 64 -12.86 -8.49 19.94
C LEU A 64 -13.15 -9.53 21.04
N ASN A 65 -12.61 -10.75 20.91
CA ASN A 65 -12.77 -11.79 21.92
C ASN A 65 -11.66 -11.77 22.99
N CYS A 66 -10.40 -11.69 22.58
CA CYS A 66 -9.24 -11.74 23.50
C CYS A 66 -8.47 -10.43 23.57
N GLU A 67 -8.90 -9.40 22.84
CA GLU A 67 -8.27 -8.07 22.80
C GLU A 67 -6.84 -8.00 22.26
N THR A 68 -6.23 -9.12 21.86
CA THR A 68 -4.91 -9.14 21.23
C THR A 68 -4.90 -8.23 20.00
N ILE A 69 -3.89 -7.36 19.94
CA ILE A 69 -3.65 -6.45 18.82
C ILE A 69 -2.48 -7.00 18.01
N SER A 70 -2.71 -7.27 16.73
CA SER A 70 -1.66 -7.51 15.75
C SER A 70 -1.45 -6.25 14.91
N SER A 71 -0.22 -6.05 14.45
CA SER A 71 0.15 -4.92 13.61
C SER A 71 1.14 -5.37 12.55
N LYS A 72 0.90 -4.98 11.31
CA LYS A 72 1.77 -5.30 10.18
C LYS A 72 2.06 -4.05 9.38
N ASP A 73 3.33 -3.80 9.10
CA ASP A 73 3.75 -2.70 8.25
C ASP A 73 3.82 -3.13 6.79
N GLU A 74 3.34 -2.27 5.90
CA GLU A 74 3.34 -2.49 4.45
C GLU A 74 3.73 -1.21 3.73
N ASP A 75 4.72 -1.29 2.83
CA ASP A 75 5.13 -0.17 2.00
C ASP A 75 4.12 0.08 0.87
N PHE A 76 3.96 1.35 0.49
CA PHE A 76 3.09 1.77 -0.62
C PHE A 76 3.77 2.83 -1.49
N LEU A 77 3.40 2.89 -2.76
CA LEU A 77 3.82 3.96 -3.69
C LEU A 77 2.67 4.94 -4.03
N ASP A 78 1.43 4.50 -3.83
CA ASP A 78 0.22 5.31 -3.94
C ASP A 78 -0.81 4.91 -2.89
N LEU A 79 -1.73 5.83 -2.56
CA LEU A 79 -2.93 5.50 -1.79
C LEU A 79 -4.15 5.53 -2.69
N SER A 80 -4.85 4.41 -2.75
CA SER A 80 -6.10 4.29 -3.49
C SER A 80 -7.29 4.53 -2.56
N VAL A 81 -7.97 5.66 -2.72
CA VAL A 81 -9.09 6.08 -1.85
C VAL A 81 -10.44 5.98 -2.55
N ASP A 82 -11.44 5.57 -1.80
CA ASP A 82 -12.82 5.53 -2.26
C ASP A 82 -13.42 6.94 -2.36
N VAL A 83 -14.20 7.17 -3.41
CA VAL A 83 -14.82 8.47 -3.68
C VAL A 83 -16.33 8.41 -3.48
N GLN A 84 -16.84 9.39 -2.75
CA GLN A 84 -18.26 9.56 -2.47
C GLN A 84 -18.77 10.89 -3.08
N PRO A 85 -20.09 11.05 -3.29
CA PRO A 85 -20.64 12.30 -3.80
C PRO A 85 -20.34 13.48 -2.86
N ASN A 86 -19.83 14.59 -3.42
CA ASN A 86 -19.67 15.88 -2.73
C ASN A 86 -18.75 15.87 -1.50
N VAL A 87 -17.74 15.00 -1.46
CA VAL A 87 -16.76 14.95 -0.37
C VAL A 87 -15.41 15.57 -0.74
N SER A 88 -14.57 15.83 0.25
CA SER A 88 -13.20 16.30 0.05
C SER A 88 -12.18 15.15 0.06
N ILE A 89 -10.99 15.38 -0.49
CA ILE A 89 -9.84 14.46 -0.37
C ILE A 89 -9.51 14.16 1.10
N THR A 90 -9.63 15.17 1.97
CA THR A 90 -9.44 15.01 3.41
C THR A 90 -10.42 14.01 4.00
N TYR A 91 -11.68 14.05 3.55
CA TYR A 91 -12.68 13.06 3.97
C TYR A 91 -12.32 11.67 3.45
N CYS A 92 -11.98 11.52 2.16
CA CYS A 92 -11.58 10.24 1.58
C CYS A 92 -10.40 9.59 2.32
N LEU A 93 -9.41 10.37 2.73
CA LEU A 93 -8.25 9.87 3.48
C LEU A 93 -8.58 9.55 4.93
N ARG A 94 -9.51 10.28 5.55
CA ARG A 94 -10.04 9.89 6.86
C ARG A 94 -10.77 8.56 6.78
N ASP A 95 -11.61 8.40 5.76
CA ASP A 95 -12.36 7.19 5.51
C ASP A 95 -11.46 5.98 5.23
N PHE A 96 -10.40 6.18 4.45
CA PHE A 96 -9.35 5.17 4.23
C PHE A 96 -8.71 4.66 5.54
N SER A 97 -8.56 5.53 6.55
CA SER A 97 -8.01 5.19 7.86
C SER A 97 -9.06 4.93 8.94
N ASN A 98 -10.34 4.89 8.58
CA ASN A 98 -11.39 4.58 9.53
C ASN A 98 -11.25 3.13 10.02
N MET A 99 -11.75 2.90 11.23
CA MET A 99 -11.84 1.56 11.79
C MET A 99 -13.02 0.83 11.16
N GLU A 100 -12.76 -0.36 10.63
CA GLU A 100 -13.77 -1.28 10.14
C GLU A 100 -13.91 -2.46 11.10
N THR A 101 -15.12 -3.04 11.17
CA THR A 101 -15.38 -4.25 11.94
C THR A 101 -15.46 -5.44 11.00
N LEU A 102 -14.62 -6.44 11.25
CA LEU A 102 -14.62 -7.73 10.57
C LEU A 102 -15.60 -8.67 11.28
N CYS A 103 -16.75 -8.93 10.67
CA CYS A 103 -17.81 -9.78 11.21
C CYS A 103 -18.45 -10.69 10.14
N GLY A 104 -19.38 -11.56 10.55
CA GLY A 104 -20.05 -12.51 9.64
C GLY A 104 -19.05 -13.43 8.93
N ASP A 105 -19.09 -13.43 7.60
CA ASP A 105 -18.19 -14.24 6.76
C ASP A 105 -16.76 -13.68 6.69
N GLN A 106 -16.56 -12.42 7.07
CA GLN A 106 -15.26 -11.71 7.01
C GLN A 106 -14.48 -11.79 8.33
N LYS A 107 -14.82 -12.70 9.25
CA LYS A 107 -14.14 -12.86 10.54
C LYS A 107 -12.63 -13.12 10.39
N TYR A 108 -11.86 -12.48 11.26
CA TYR A 108 -10.41 -12.60 11.36
C TYR A 108 -10.02 -13.90 12.08
N TYR A 109 -9.02 -14.63 11.58
CA TYR A 109 -8.47 -15.76 12.32
C TYR A 109 -7.48 -15.25 13.38
N CYS A 110 -7.85 -15.38 14.66
CA CYS A 110 -7.00 -14.97 15.76
C CYS A 110 -6.12 -16.15 16.20
N GLU A 111 -4.80 -15.98 16.10
CA GLU A 111 -3.81 -16.99 16.53
C GLU A 111 -3.90 -17.28 18.03
N ASN A 112 -4.20 -16.26 18.85
CA ASN A 112 -4.34 -16.43 20.30
C ASN A 112 -5.63 -17.18 20.69
N CYS A 113 -6.71 -17.04 19.93
CA CYS A 113 -7.96 -17.78 20.14
C CYS A 113 -8.03 -19.10 19.36
N CYS A 114 -7.05 -19.36 18.49
CA CYS A 114 -7.03 -20.47 17.54
C CYS A 114 -8.33 -20.64 16.72
N SER A 115 -9.04 -19.53 16.42
CA SER A 115 -10.38 -19.56 15.80
C SER A 115 -10.74 -18.25 15.11
N LYS A 116 -11.79 -18.27 14.26
CA LYS A 116 -12.34 -17.08 13.60
C LYS A 116 -13.12 -16.23 14.60
N GLN A 117 -12.70 -14.98 14.77
CA GLN A 117 -13.26 -14.02 15.71
C GLN A 117 -13.66 -12.74 14.99
N GLU A 118 -14.59 -12.01 15.60
CA GLU A 118 -14.82 -10.63 15.21
C GLU A 118 -13.62 -9.78 15.60
N ALA A 119 -13.28 -8.80 14.77
CA ALA A 119 -12.12 -7.95 14.98
C ALA A 119 -12.38 -6.53 14.49
N GLN A 120 -11.66 -5.58 15.06
CA GLN A 120 -11.57 -4.22 14.55
C GLN A 120 -10.26 -4.07 13.79
N LYS A 121 -10.34 -3.62 12.54
CA LYS A 121 -9.17 -3.39 11.68
C LYS A 121 -9.09 -1.91 11.29
N ARG A 122 -7.88 -1.36 11.19
CA ARG A 122 -7.65 -0.01 10.66
C ARG A 122 -6.29 0.10 9.99
N MET A 123 -6.19 0.98 9.00
CA MET A 123 -4.95 1.31 8.31
C MET A 123 -4.49 2.72 8.69
N ARG A 124 -3.21 2.90 8.96
CA ARG A 124 -2.63 4.21 9.33
C ARG A 124 -1.35 4.47 8.58
N ILE A 125 -1.05 5.71 8.27
CA ILE A 125 0.23 6.07 7.66
C ILE A 125 1.28 6.07 8.76
N LYS A 126 2.29 5.21 8.68
CA LYS A 126 3.45 5.22 9.58
C LYS A 126 4.53 6.17 9.09
N LYS A 127 4.83 6.11 7.79
CA LYS A 127 5.83 6.97 7.14
C LYS A 127 5.21 7.62 5.90
N LEU A 128 5.36 8.94 5.80
CA LEU A 128 4.93 9.69 4.62
C LEU A 128 5.99 9.63 3.51
N PRO A 129 5.58 9.52 2.24
CA PRO A 129 6.48 9.72 1.11
C PRO A 129 6.81 11.21 0.92
N ARG A 130 7.85 11.51 0.15
CA ARG A 130 8.16 12.90 -0.27
C ARG A 130 7.07 13.43 -1.21
N LEU A 131 6.57 12.57 -2.09
CA LEU A 131 5.46 12.86 -3.00
C LEU A 131 4.39 11.80 -2.83
N LEU A 132 3.21 12.21 -2.35
CA LEU A 132 2.07 11.32 -2.18
C LEU A 132 1.24 11.25 -3.48
N ALA A 133 1.28 10.10 -4.14
CA ALA A 133 0.35 9.79 -5.23
C ALA A 133 -1.00 9.34 -4.64
N LEU A 134 -2.09 10.03 -5.00
CA LEU A 134 -3.45 9.65 -4.61
C LEU A 134 -4.24 9.18 -5.82
N HIS A 135 -4.61 7.91 -5.81
CA HIS A 135 -5.49 7.33 -6.81
C HIS A 135 -6.95 7.39 -6.30
N LEU A 136 -7.78 8.16 -7.00
CA LEU A 136 -9.22 8.21 -6.73
C LEU A 136 -9.89 7.02 -7.43
N LYS A 137 -10.47 6.09 -6.66
CA LYS A 137 -11.18 4.91 -7.18
C LYS A 137 -12.51 5.29 -7.85
N ARG A 138 -12.43 5.97 -8.99
CA ARG A 138 -13.58 6.44 -9.75
C ARG A 138 -14.23 5.36 -10.61
N PHE A 139 -13.73 4.14 -10.63
CA PHE A 139 -14.34 3.05 -11.39
C PHE A 139 -14.86 2.01 -10.41
N LYS A 140 -16.19 1.87 -10.35
CA LYS A 140 -16.86 0.95 -9.43
C LYS A 140 -17.77 0.02 -10.22
N TYR A 141 -17.76 -1.26 -9.86
CA TYR A 141 -18.72 -2.22 -10.40
C TYR A 141 -20.10 -1.96 -9.79
N MET A 142 -21.11 -1.79 -10.64
CA MET A 142 -22.49 -1.50 -10.26
C MET A 142 -23.32 -2.74 -10.54
N GLU A 143 -23.66 -3.48 -9.49
CA GLU A 143 -24.34 -4.79 -9.59
C GLU A 143 -25.69 -4.70 -10.34
N HIS A 144 -26.51 -3.69 -10.03
CA HIS A 144 -27.79 -3.46 -10.71
C HIS A 144 -27.67 -3.11 -12.20
N LEU A 145 -26.48 -2.70 -12.67
CA LEU A 145 -26.21 -2.44 -14.09
C LEU A 145 -25.33 -3.52 -14.74
N ASN A 146 -24.87 -4.49 -13.94
CA ASN A 146 -23.90 -5.53 -14.29
C ASN A 146 -22.68 -4.99 -15.09
N ARG A 147 -22.13 -3.84 -14.68
CA ARG A 147 -20.98 -3.22 -15.39
C ARG A 147 -20.14 -2.31 -14.48
N HIS A 148 -18.89 -2.06 -14.88
CA HIS A 148 -18.09 -0.98 -14.31
C HIS A 148 -18.56 0.39 -14.80
N THR A 149 -18.73 1.32 -13.87
CA THR A 149 -19.18 2.70 -14.16
C THR A 149 -18.18 3.70 -13.59
N LYS A 150 -17.95 4.79 -14.34
CA LYS A 150 -17.16 5.93 -13.88
C LYS A 150 -17.99 6.82 -12.94
N LEU A 151 -17.49 7.01 -11.72
CA LEU A 151 -17.98 7.93 -10.70
C LEU A 151 -17.51 9.35 -11.04
N SER A 152 -18.38 10.10 -11.73
CA SER A 152 -18.16 11.51 -12.10
C SER A 152 -18.44 12.50 -10.96
N TYR A 153 -18.32 12.06 -9.70
CA TYR A 153 -18.55 12.91 -8.54
C TYR A 153 -17.51 14.04 -8.44
N ARG A 154 -17.98 15.22 -8.02
CA ARG A 154 -17.08 16.31 -7.62
C ARG A 154 -16.39 15.91 -6.32
N VAL A 155 -15.06 15.97 -6.32
CA VAL A 155 -14.22 15.76 -5.14
C VAL A 155 -13.44 17.05 -4.89
N LEU A 156 -13.59 17.62 -3.71
CA LEU A 156 -12.92 18.88 -3.34
C LEU A 156 -11.48 18.59 -2.88
N PHE A 157 -10.49 19.24 -3.47
CA PHE A 157 -9.09 19.13 -3.04
C PHE A 157 -8.60 20.51 -2.58
N PRO A 158 -8.12 20.65 -1.33
CA PRO A 158 -7.55 21.90 -0.86
C PRO A 158 -6.16 22.12 -1.46
N MET A 159 -5.71 23.38 -1.50
CA MET A 159 -4.32 23.70 -1.84
C MET A 159 -3.33 23.11 -0.82
N GLU A 160 -3.72 23.06 0.44
CA GLU A 160 -2.96 22.44 1.53
C GLU A 160 -3.72 21.25 2.10
N LEU A 161 -3.12 20.07 2.02
CA LEU A 161 -3.70 18.84 2.56
C LEU A 161 -3.01 18.44 3.86
N ARG A 162 -3.73 18.54 4.98
CA ARG A 162 -3.29 17.99 6.26
C ARG A 162 -3.64 16.51 6.34
N LEU A 163 -2.64 15.68 6.60
CA LEU A 163 -2.81 14.24 6.79
C LEU A 163 -2.98 13.97 8.28
N PHE A 164 -4.14 13.46 8.65
CA PHE A 164 -4.48 13.03 10.00
C PHE A 164 -4.22 11.52 10.10
N ASN A 165 -3.90 11.00 11.29
CA ASN A 165 -3.61 9.57 11.52
C ASN A 165 -2.24 9.08 11.07
N VAL A 166 -1.22 9.96 11.11
CA VAL A 166 0.18 9.53 11.02
C VAL A 166 0.61 8.98 12.38
N VAL A 167 1.10 7.74 12.42
CA VAL A 167 1.60 7.10 13.65
C VAL A 167 2.82 7.87 14.15
N GLY A 168 2.82 8.30 15.41
CA GLY A 168 4.02 8.85 16.06
C GLY A 168 4.21 10.37 16.02
N PHE A 169 3.29 11.16 15.50
CA PHE A 169 3.32 12.60 15.77
C PHE A 169 2.75 12.88 17.18
N PRO A 170 3.53 13.45 18.12
CA PRO A 170 2.96 13.94 19.36
C PRO A 170 1.89 14.96 19.01
N LYS A 171 0.69 14.80 19.59
CA LYS A 171 -0.36 15.81 19.50
C LYS A 171 0.21 17.09 20.10
N THR A 172 0.66 18.03 19.27
CA THR A 172 0.94 19.39 19.74
C THR A 172 -0.39 19.97 20.23
N ARG A 173 -0.42 20.29 21.53
CA ARG A 173 -1.48 21.04 22.19
C ARG A 173 -1.64 22.42 21.56
#